data_AF-A0A2V5J7B0-F1
#
_entry.id   AF-A0A2V5J7B0-F1
#
_cell.length_a   1.000
_cell.length_b   1.000
_cell.length_c   1.000
_cell.angle_alpha   90.00
_cell.angle_beta   90.00
_cell.angle_gamma   90.00
#
_symmetry.space_group_name_H-M   'P 1'
#
loop_
_entity.id
_entity.type
_entity.pdbx_description
1 polymer ?
#
loop_
_entity_poly.entity_id
_entity_poly.type
_entity_poly.pdbx_seq_one_letter_code
_entity_poly.pdbx_strand_id
1 'polypeptide(L)'
;MDEDAALALLVRTLKHDRVYAKRISLDCFTYDTEETTNAYFQFARREKHDAKCGGDPETSPVVARYRVYRRSDKIERWQPTDDSWHRYNPAKIK
;
A
#
# COMPACT_ATOMS: atom_id res chain seq x y z
N MET A 1 4.80 8.28 -15.79
CA MET A 1 4.18 8.32 -14.45
C MET A 1 5.22 8.74 -13.44
N ASP A 2 4.94 9.83 -12.73
CA ASP A 2 5.68 10.31 -11.56
C ASP A 2 5.15 9.65 -10.26
N GLU A 3 5.72 10.03 -9.11
CA GLU A 3 5.43 9.41 -7.81
C GLU A 3 3.99 9.65 -7.34
N ASP A 4 3.48 10.87 -7.52
CA ASP A 4 2.13 11.25 -7.09
C ASP A 4 1.08 10.49 -7.93
N ALA A 5 1.27 10.44 -9.24
CA ALA A 5 0.44 9.64 -10.14
C ALA A 5 0.46 8.15 -9.78
N ALA A 6 1.63 7.61 -9.37
CA ALA A 6 1.77 6.22 -8.95
C ALA A 6 1.04 5.93 -7.64
N LEU A 7 1.16 6.83 -6.65
CA LEU A 7 0.46 6.72 -5.38
C LEU A 7 -1.06 6.84 -5.58
N ALA A 8 -1.51 7.79 -6.39
CA ALA A 8 -2.92 7.96 -6.74
C ALA A 8 -3.50 6.70 -7.41
N LEU A 9 -2.76 6.08 -8.33
CA LEU A 9 -3.13 4.80 -8.95
C LEU A 9 -3.28 3.68 -7.90
N LEU A 10 -2.32 3.56 -6.97
CA LEU A 10 -2.36 2.56 -5.91
C LEU A 10 -3.59 2.77 -5.00
N VAL A 11 -3.78 3.98 -4.48
CA VAL A 11 -4.88 4.31 -3.56
C VAL A 11 -6.24 4.09 -4.24
N ARG A 12 -6.38 4.52 -5.50
CA ARG A 12 -7.60 4.30 -6.29
C ARG A 12 -7.90 2.80 -6.45
N THR A 13 -6.89 1.99 -6.78
CA THR A 13 -7.04 0.53 -6.95
C THR A 13 -7.49 -0.13 -5.65
N LEU A 14 -6.83 0.16 -4.53
CA LEU A 14 -7.18 -0.40 -3.22
C LEU A 14 -8.59 -0.01 -2.77
N LYS A 15 -9.00 1.24 -3.04
CA LYS A 15 -10.35 1.74 -2.76
C LYS A 15 -11.41 1.05 -3.61
N HIS A 16 -11.15 0.90 -4.91
CA HIS A 16 -12.04 0.22 -5.84
C HIS A 16 -12.29 -1.23 -5.42
N ASP A 17 -11.22 -1.95 -5.08
CA ASP A 17 -11.29 -3.36 -4.70
C ASP A 17 -11.78 -3.58 -3.25
N ARG A 18 -12.06 -2.49 -2.52
CA ARG A 18 -12.53 -2.49 -1.12
C ARG A 18 -11.67 -3.32 -0.19
N VAL A 19 -10.38 -3.40 -0.51
CA VAL A 19 -9.43 -4.14 0.30
C VAL A 19 -9.37 -3.46 1.67
N TYR A 20 -9.44 -4.26 2.74
CA TYR A 20 -9.44 -3.80 4.13
C TYR A 20 -10.68 -3.01 4.60
N ALA A 21 -11.68 -2.78 3.75
CA ALA A 21 -12.88 -2.02 4.12
C ALA A 21 -13.66 -2.64 5.30
N LYS A 22 -13.45 -3.93 5.59
CA LYS A 22 -14.04 -4.64 6.72
C LYS A 22 -13.23 -4.57 8.02
N ARG A 23 -11.97 -4.13 7.97
CA ARG A 23 -11.05 -4.12 9.13
C ARG A 23 -10.86 -2.72 9.71
N ILE A 24 -10.53 -1.76 8.86
CA ILE A 24 -10.23 -0.39 9.29
C ILE A 24 -10.44 0.57 8.11
N SER A 25 -10.80 1.81 8.42
CA SER A 25 -11.04 2.84 7.40
C SER A 25 -9.77 3.07 6.57
N LEU A 26 -9.93 3.28 5.26
CA LEU A 26 -8.81 3.64 4.38
C LEU A 26 -8.11 4.94 4.80
N ASP A 27 -8.82 5.83 5.50
CA ASP A 27 -8.32 7.08 6.08
C ASP A 27 -7.33 6.86 7.24
N CYS A 28 -7.31 5.65 7.82
CA CYS A 28 -6.38 5.25 8.86
C CYS A 28 -5.09 4.64 8.31
N PHE A 29 -4.78 4.91 7.04
CA PHE A 29 -3.50 4.51 6.45
C PHE A 29 -2.77 5.70 5.87
N THR A 30 -1.45 5.70 6.08
CA THR A 30 -0.50 6.57 5.39
C THR A 30 0.36 5.74 4.44
N TYR A 31 0.95 6.42 3.47
CA TYR A 31 1.88 5.80 2.52
C TYR A 31 3.19 6.57 2.55
N ASP A 32 4.28 5.85 2.74
CA ASP A 32 5.64 6.37 2.62
C ASP A 32 6.30 5.79 1.38
N THR A 33 7.03 6.63 0.65
CA THR A 33 7.90 6.15 -0.42
C THR A 33 9.17 5.57 0.20
N GLU A 34 9.39 4.27 0.05
CA GLU A 34 10.61 3.59 0.52
C GLU A 34 11.70 3.53 -0.57
N GLU A 35 11.31 3.45 -1.85
CA GLU A 35 12.28 3.34 -2.95
C GLU A 35 11.71 3.95 -4.24
N THR A 36 12.55 4.69 -4.95
CA THR A 36 12.22 5.27 -6.26
C THR A 36 13.27 4.86 -7.29
N THR A 37 12.86 4.12 -8.31
CA THR A 37 13.74 3.64 -9.38
C THR A 37 13.24 4.09 -10.75
N ASN A 38 14.05 3.85 -11.80
CA ASN A 38 13.59 4.07 -13.18
C ASN A 38 12.46 3.13 -13.62
N ALA A 39 12.22 2.04 -12.89
CA ALA A 39 11.22 1.04 -13.23
C ALA A 39 9.91 1.21 -12.42
N TYR A 40 10.01 1.53 -11.13
CA TYR A 40 8.87 1.54 -10.22
C TYR A 40 9.06 2.52 -9.05
N PHE A 41 7.96 2.80 -8.37
CA PHE A 41 7.92 3.39 -7.03
C PHE A 41 7.51 2.33 -6.02
N GLN A 42 8.21 2.25 -4.89
CA GLN A 42 7.87 1.37 -3.79
C GLN A 42 7.24 2.18 -2.66
N PHE A 43 6.04 1.77 -2.25
CA PHE A 43 5.30 2.39 -1.16
C PHE A 43 5.14 1.41 0.00
N ALA A 44 5.49 1.85 1.21
CA ALA A 44 5.06 1.23 2.44
C ALA A 44 3.73 1.83 2.86
N ARG A 45 2.73 0.98 3.11
CA ARG A 45 1.46 1.38 3.71
C ARG A 45 1.54 1.14 5.21
N ARG A 46 1.30 2.19 5.98
CA ARG A 46 1.32 2.14 7.45
C ARG A 46 -0.05 2.40 8.03
N GLU A 47 -0.33 1.75 9.15
CA GLU A 47 -1.48 2.12 9.96
C GLU A 47 -1.18 3.41 10.72
N LYS A 48 -2.13 4.34 10.66
CA LYS A 48 -2.10 5.59 11.41
C LYS A 48 -2.72 5.31 12.78
N HIS A 49 -1.95 5.52 13.83
CA HIS A 49 -2.47 5.41 15.20
C HIS A 49 -2.71 6.80 15.78
N ASP A 50 -3.97 7.10 16.06
CA ASP A 50 -4.41 8.35 16.68
C ASP A 50 -5.78 8.14 17.35
N ALA A 51 -6.31 9.18 18.00
CA ALA A 51 -7.60 9.10 18.70
C ALA A 51 -8.79 8.67 17.81
N LYS A 52 -8.74 8.93 16.51
CA LYS A 52 -9.77 8.54 15.52
C LYS A 52 -9.56 7.11 15.02
N CYS A 53 -8.33 6.71 14.78
CA CYS A 53 -7.98 5.42 14.18
C CYS A 53 -7.70 4.30 15.18
N GLY A 54 -7.50 4.64 16.45
CA GLY A 54 -7.11 3.69 17.49
C GLY A 54 -5.65 3.27 17.36
N GLY A 55 -5.24 2.28 18.16
CA GLY A 55 -3.87 1.79 18.20
C GLY A 55 -2.97 2.57 19.16
N ASP A 56 -1.73 2.12 19.27
CA ASP A 56 -0.73 2.72 20.14
C ASP A 56 -0.08 3.94 19.44
N PRO A 57 -0.18 5.15 20.00
CA PRO A 57 0.27 6.38 19.34
C PRO A 57 1.79 6.47 19.16
N GLU A 58 2.57 5.64 19.86
CA GLU A 58 4.02 5.58 19.72
C GLU A 58 4.44 4.66 18.56
N THR A 59 3.48 4.04 17.86
CA THR A 59 3.74 3.12 16.76
C THR A 59 3.01 3.53 15.47
N SER A 60 3.61 3.19 14.32
CA SER A 60 2.95 3.27 13.01
C SER A 60 3.46 2.10 12.14
N PRO A 61 2.88 0.90 12.34
CA PRO A 61 3.38 -0.32 11.75
C PRO A 61 3.14 -0.35 10.23
N VAL A 62 4.12 -0.88 9.48
CA VAL A 62 3.95 -1.17 8.05
C VAL A 62 3.09 -2.43 7.90
N VAL A 63 1.92 -2.30 7.28
CA VAL A 63 0.96 -3.39 7.09
C VAL A 63 1.06 -4.04 5.71
N ALA A 64 1.62 -3.33 4.73
CA ALA A 64 1.84 -3.84 3.38
C ALA A 64 2.88 -3.00 2.64
N ARG A 65 3.53 -3.60 1.64
CA ARG A 65 4.38 -2.90 0.68
C ARG A 65 3.93 -3.16 -0.74
N TYR A 66 4.02 -2.14 -1.59
CA TYR A 66 3.61 -2.19 -2.98
C TYR A 66 4.69 -1.64 -3.89
N ARG A 67 4.80 -2.19 -5.10
CA ARG A 67 5.55 -1.61 -6.21
C ARG A 67 4.59 -1.23 -7.32
N VAL A 68 4.67 0.02 -7.78
CA VAL A 68 3.87 0.53 -8.89
C VAL A 68 4.81 0.85 -10.06
N TYR A 69 4.65 0.13 -11.16
CA TYR A 69 5.55 0.20 -12.31
C TYR A 69 5.22 1.37 -13.24
N ARG A 70 6.23 2.18 -13.55
CA ARG A 70 6.11 3.46 -14.27
C ARG A 70 5.51 3.38 -15.68
N ARG A 71 5.63 2.23 -16.34
CA ARG A 71 5.32 2.04 -17.77
C ARG A 71 4.14 1.11 -18.06
N SER A 72 3.54 0.49 -17.05
CA SER A 72 2.60 -0.63 -17.28
C SER A 72 1.41 -0.68 -16.32
N ASP A 73 1.21 0.35 -15.49
CA ASP A 73 0.20 0.40 -14.42
C ASP A 73 0.17 -0.86 -13.53
N LYS A 74 1.24 -1.66 -13.60
CA LYS A 74 1.36 -2.94 -12.91
C LYS A 74 1.63 -2.64 -11.45
N ILE A 75 0.85 -3.26 -10.58
CA ILE A 75 1.06 -3.23 -9.14
C ILE A 75 1.53 -4.61 -8.69
N GLU A 76 2.61 -4.63 -7.92
CA GLU A 76 3.03 -5.80 -7.15
C GLU A 76 2.89 -5.52 -5.67
N ARG A 77 2.68 -6.57 -4.90
CA ARG A 77 2.63 -6.54 -3.45
C ARG A 77 3.70 -7.49 -2.92
N TRP A 78 4.42 -7.04 -1.91
CA TRP A 78 5.38 -7.88 -1.20
C TRP A 78 4.65 -8.90 -0.32
N GLN A 79 5.10 -10.15 -0.38
CA GLN A 79 4.66 -11.23 0.48
C GLN A 79 5.73 -11.55 1.52
N PRO A 80 5.46 -11.34 2.83
CA PRO A 80 6.43 -11.59 3.89
C PRO A 80 6.79 -13.06 4.06
N THR A 81 5.87 -13.97 3.71
CA THR A 81 6.02 -15.41 3.91
C THR A 81 7.15 -16.01 3.09
N ASP A 82 7.40 -15.44 1.92
CA ASP A 82 8.34 -15.94 0.92
C ASP A 82 9.25 -14.82 0.40
N ASP A 83 9.34 -13.70 1.14
CA ASP A 83 10.15 -12.51 0.87
C ASP A 83 10.20 -12.11 -0.63
N SER A 84 9.04 -12.06 -1.27
CA SER A 84 8.98 -11.89 -2.73
C SER A 84 7.84 -11.00 -3.18
N TRP A 85 7.98 -10.46 -4.39
CA TRP A 85 7.01 -9.58 -5.01
C TRP A 85 6.07 -10.38 -5.90
N HIS A 86 4.77 -10.28 -5.63
CA HIS A 86 3.74 -10.95 -6.40
C HIS A 86 2.83 -9.94 -7.05
N ARG A 87 2.27 -10.28 -8.22
CA ARG A 87 1.23 -9.47 -8.85
C ARG A 87 0.10 -9.21 -7.84
N TYR A 88 -0.29 -7.95 -7.73
CA TYR A 88 -1.41 -7.56 -6.88
C TYR A 88 -2.66 -8.34 -7.29
N ASN A 89 -3.28 -9.00 -6.31
CA ASN A 89 -4.51 -9.76 -6.46
C ASN A 89 -5.37 -9.54 -5.21
N PRO A 90 -6.48 -8.78 -5.31
CA PRO A 90 -7.31 -8.45 -4.15
C PRO A 90 -7.93 -9.69 -3.49
N ALA A 91 -8.18 -10.77 -4.24
CA ALA A 91 -8.74 -12.00 -3.68
C ALA A 91 -7.79 -12.73 -2.72
N LYS A 92 -6.47 -12.47 -2.80
CA LYS A 92 -5.48 -13.02 -1.87
C LYS A 92 -5.28 -12.15 -0.64
N ILE A 93 -5.95 -11.00 -0.55
CA ILE A 93 -5.83 -10.07 0.55
C ILE A 93 -6.96 -10.33 1.54
N LYS A 94 -6.64 -11.09 2.59
CA LYS A 94 -7.56 -11.40 3.68
C LYS A 94 -7.65 -10.27 4.69
#